data_AF-V9F5N4-F1
#
_entry.id   AF-V9F5N4-F1
#
_cell.length_a   1.000
_cell.length_b   1.000
_cell.length_c   1.000
_cell.angle_alpha   90.00
_cell.angle_beta   90.00
_cell.angle_gamma   90.00
#
_symmetry.space_group_name_H-M   'P 1'
#
loop_
_entity.id
_entity.type
_entity.pdbx_description
1 polymer ?
#
loop_
_entity_poly.entity_id
_entity_poly.type
_entity_poly.pdbx_seq_one_letter_code
_entity_poly.pdbx_strand_id
1 'polypeptide(L)'
;MDLMLRFLLLSVFALLSVAVKATEFHHTKISRTDTSGYGGRLLRTARMSDDEARGVLIPGLKNWRVTSWIKNGKSDDYVMDKLKLTGLIGRALTEDPNFKYFQKFKVDGWLKKGASTTTAWDDLGLNSIALGEVTKVDTFRIYQQYITELNKKAENIPWDRWSNLFGGGSETELAIKVSILAKLGRTDSIDLQLMVESRGMIAFLKAVKKHGKILDERVEMDVVKAIVNLQ
;
A
#
# COMPACT_ATOMS: atom_id res chain seq x y z
N MET A 1 -33.31 4.26 1.73
CA MET A 1 -33.19 4.94 0.43
C MET A 1 -31.77 5.44 0.11
N ASP A 2 -30.72 4.99 0.82
CA ASP A 2 -29.34 5.46 0.57
C ASP A 2 -28.40 4.38 -0.01
N LEU A 3 -28.90 3.14 -0.21
CA LEU A 3 -28.12 2.06 -0.81
C LEU A 3 -28.31 1.93 -2.33
N MET A 4 -29.40 2.46 -2.88
CA MET A 4 -29.68 2.37 -4.33
C MET A 4 -29.07 3.51 -5.14
N LEU A 5 -28.57 4.58 -4.50
CA LEU A 5 -27.88 5.67 -5.19
C LEU A 5 -26.39 5.37 -5.47
N ARG A 6 -25.79 4.40 -4.77
CA ARG A 6 -24.36 4.06 -4.94
C ARG A 6 -24.07 3.10 -6.09
N PHE A 7 -25.10 2.44 -6.62
CA PHE A 7 -24.97 1.51 -7.75
C PHE A 7 -25.28 2.15 -9.12
N LEU A 8 -25.65 3.44 -9.17
CA LEU A 8 -26.08 4.14 -10.38
C LEU A 8 -25.02 5.14 -10.92
N LEU A 9 -23.74 4.86 -10.70
CA LEU A 9 -22.61 5.65 -11.25
C LEU A 9 -21.61 4.82 -12.05
N LEU A 10 -21.97 3.62 -12.48
CA LEU A 10 -21.17 2.79 -13.41
C LEU A 10 -21.75 2.71 -14.83
N SER A 11 -22.56 3.69 -15.21
CA SER A 11 -23.06 3.81 -16.58
C SER A 11 -22.91 5.25 -17.06
N VAL A 12 -22.29 5.40 -18.22
CA VAL A 12 -22.11 6.62 -19.03
C VAL A 12 -20.87 7.47 -18.70
N PHE A 13 -19.78 7.23 -19.42
CA PHE A 13 -19.30 8.17 -20.45
C PHE A 13 -18.26 7.50 -21.35
N ALA A 14 -18.75 6.86 -22.41
CA ALA A 14 -17.99 6.74 -23.64
C ALA A 14 -17.99 8.11 -24.35
N LEU A 15 -16.84 8.45 -24.95
CA LEU A 15 -16.63 9.53 -25.93
C LEU A 15 -16.74 10.98 -25.45
N LEU A 16 -15.59 11.64 -25.26
CA LEU A 16 -15.34 12.98 -25.80
C LEU A 16 -13.83 13.29 -25.86
N SER A 17 -13.12 12.78 -26.88
CA SER A 17 -11.80 13.31 -27.23
C SER A 17 -11.99 14.48 -28.19
N VAL A 18 -12.09 15.70 -27.65
CA VAL A 18 -11.88 16.92 -28.45
C VAL A 18 -10.38 17.20 -28.43
N ALA A 19 -9.75 17.05 -29.59
CA ALA A 19 -8.41 17.53 -29.83
C ALA A 19 -8.40 19.07 -29.73
N VAL A 20 -7.60 19.61 -28.83
CA VAL A 20 -7.18 21.02 -28.88
C VAL A 20 -5.68 21.03 -29.14
N LYS A 21 -5.31 21.42 -30.37
CA LYS A 21 -4.00 22.00 -30.66
C LYS A 21 -4.02 23.44 -30.14
N ALA A 22 -3.02 23.80 -29.35
CA ALA A 22 -2.63 25.18 -29.07
C ALA A 22 -1.12 25.18 -28.86
N THR A 23 -0.35 25.46 -29.91
CA THR A 23 0.23 26.79 -30.22
C THR A 23 1.31 27.21 -29.24
N GLU A 24 2.52 27.20 -29.78
CA GLU A 24 3.76 27.73 -29.22
C GLU A 24 3.58 29.16 -28.71
N PHE A 25 4.13 29.44 -27.52
CA PHE A 25 4.38 30.81 -27.08
C PHE A 25 5.86 30.94 -26.72
N HIS A 26 6.55 31.73 -27.55
CA HIS A 26 7.88 32.23 -27.31
C HIS A 26 7.85 33.36 -26.28
N HIS A 27 8.62 33.23 -25.20
CA HIS A 27 9.06 34.39 -24.41
C HIS A 27 10.55 34.28 -24.06
N THR A 28 11.33 34.94 -24.91
CA THR A 28 12.43 35.87 -24.60
C THR A 28 13.20 35.76 -23.27
N LYS A 29 14.51 35.50 -23.44
CA LYS A 29 15.65 35.80 -22.55
C LYS A 29 15.58 37.20 -21.92
N ILE A 30 15.80 37.30 -20.59
CA ILE A 30 16.53 38.39 -19.90
C ILE A 30 17.22 37.78 -18.67
N SER A 31 18.53 37.54 -18.73
CA SER A 31 19.66 38.27 -18.10
C SER A 31 19.91 37.98 -16.62
N ARG A 32 21.12 37.49 -16.34
CA ARG A 32 21.72 37.31 -15.01
C ARG A 32 22.31 38.63 -14.52
N THR A 33 22.21 38.87 -13.22
CA THR A 33 23.16 39.69 -12.45
C THR A 33 23.46 38.96 -11.15
N ASP A 34 24.71 38.59 -10.96
CA ASP A 34 25.26 38.07 -9.70
C ASP A 34 25.44 39.22 -8.71
N THR A 35 25.01 39.02 -7.46
CA THR A 35 25.67 39.63 -6.29
C THR A 35 25.64 38.70 -5.08
N SER A 36 26.86 38.43 -4.63
CA SER A 36 27.31 37.87 -3.35
C SER A 36 26.69 38.57 -2.12
N GLY A 37 26.32 37.78 -1.10
CA GLY A 37 25.95 38.29 0.23
C GLY A 37 25.75 37.16 1.24
N TYR A 38 26.73 36.99 2.14
CA TYR A 38 26.74 36.04 3.25
C TYR A 38 25.89 36.58 4.43
N GLY A 39 25.10 35.72 5.08
CA GLY A 39 24.67 35.90 6.47
C GLY A 39 23.18 36.17 6.71
N GLY A 40 22.49 35.21 7.33
CA GLY A 40 21.20 35.46 8.00
C GLY A 40 20.29 34.25 8.09
N ARG A 41 20.33 33.53 9.22
CA ARG A 41 19.27 32.62 9.66
C ARG A 41 17.93 33.37 9.70
N LEU A 42 16.95 32.93 8.91
CA LEU A 42 15.55 33.24 9.14
C LEU A 42 14.76 31.93 9.24
N LEU A 43 14.43 31.56 10.47
CA LEU A 43 13.35 30.63 10.78
C LEU A 43 12.05 31.29 10.29
N ARG A 44 11.67 31.02 9.03
CA ARG A 44 10.33 31.37 8.56
C ARG A 44 9.36 30.33 9.12
N THR A 45 8.68 30.70 10.19
CA THR A 45 7.34 30.21 10.51
C THR A 45 6.36 30.73 9.46
N ALA A 46 6.54 30.30 8.20
CA ALA A 46 5.56 30.54 7.16
C ALA A 46 4.51 29.43 7.29
N ARG A 47 3.28 29.81 7.63
CA ARG A 47 2.11 28.98 7.39
C ARG A 47 2.00 28.86 5.87
N MET A 48 2.69 27.88 5.30
CA MET A 48 2.57 27.57 3.87
C MET A 48 1.13 27.16 3.65
N SER A 49 0.37 27.96 2.90
CA SER A 49 -0.87 27.46 2.33
C SER A 49 -0.49 26.30 1.40
N ASP A 50 -1.35 25.28 1.33
CA ASP A 50 -1.09 24.04 0.59
C ASP A 50 -0.78 24.28 -0.92
N ASP A 51 -1.02 25.48 -1.43
CA ASP A 51 -0.92 25.82 -2.85
C ASP A 51 0.47 26.26 -3.33
N GLU A 52 1.37 26.78 -2.48
CA GLU A 52 2.63 27.38 -2.96
C GLU A 52 3.78 26.38 -3.17
N ALA A 53 3.66 25.13 -2.69
CA ALA A 53 4.72 24.14 -2.82
C ALA A 53 4.52 23.21 -4.03
N ARG A 54 4.22 23.78 -5.21
CA ARG A 54 3.87 23.06 -6.46
C ARG A 54 5.02 22.87 -7.46
N GLY A 55 6.23 23.40 -7.21
CA GLY A 55 7.31 23.42 -8.22
C GLY A 55 8.23 22.19 -8.25
N VAL A 56 8.98 21.92 -7.19
CA VAL A 56 9.95 20.80 -7.12
C VAL A 56 10.01 20.33 -5.67
N LEU A 57 9.66 19.07 -5.42
CA LEU A 57 9.58 18.52 -4.06
C LEU A 57 10.80 17.64 -3.76
N ILE A 58 11.68 18.16 -2.90
CA ILE A 58 12.78 17.40 -2.30
C ILE A 58 12.18 16.19 -1.54
N PRO A 59 12.77 14.97 -1.61
CA PRO A 59 12.21 13.76 -0.99
C PRO A 59 11.79 13.89 0.48
N GLY A 60 12.53 14.68 1.28
CA GLY A 60 12.19 14.94 2.68
C GLY A 60 10.86 15.67 2.88
N LEU A 61 10.50 16.59 1.97
CA LEU A 61 9.24 17.33 2.04
C LEU A 61 8.04 16.44 1.71
N LYS A 62 8.20 15.46 0.81
CA LYS A 62 7.15 14.48 0.49
C LYS A 62 6.86 13.56 1.68
N ASN A 63 7.89 13.09 2.39
CA ASN A 63 7.71 12.28 3.59
C ASN A 63 6.97 13.05 4.70
N TRP A 64 7.32 14.31 4.93
CA TRP A 64 6.60 15.15 5.88
C TRP A 64 5.13 15.33 5.50
N ARG A 65 4.83 15.53 4.20
CA ARG A 65 3.45 15.63 3.70
C ARG A 65 2.66 14.36 3.96
N VAL A 66 3.23 13.18 3.70
CA VAL A 66 2.57 11.90 3.99
C VAL A 66 2.16 11.82 5.46
N THR A 67 3.08 12.14 6.38
CA THR A 67 2.78 12.19 7.82
C THR A 67 1.66 13.18 8.15
N SER A 68 1.67 14.36 7.52
CA SER A 68 0.61 15.37 7.67
C SER A 68 -0.74 14.86 7.17
N TRP A 69 -0.78 14.23 5.98
CA TRP A 69 -2.00 13.66 5.41
C TRP A 69 -2.60 12.56 6.29
N ILE A 70 -1.76 11.69 6.85
CA ILE A 70 -2.19 10.66 7.82
C ILE A 70 -2.73 11.31 9.09
N LYS A 71 -2.06 12.34 9.63
CA LYS A 71 -2.51 13.06 10.83
C LYS A 71 -3.87 13.73 10.62
N ASN A 72 -4.08 14.29 9.44
CA ASN A 72 -5.29 15.02 9.07
C ASN A 72 -6.38 14.14 8.44
N GLY A 73 -6.19 12.82 8.40
CA GLY A 73 -7.20 11.88 7.91
C GLY A 73 -7.61 12.11 6.46
N LYS A 74 -6.66 12.49 5.58
CA LYS A 74 -6.96 12.69 4.15
C LYS A 74 -7.40 11.38 3.49
N SER A 75 -8.24 11.48 2.45
CA SER A 75 -8.72 10.31 1.69
C SER A 75 -7.68 9.82 0.70
N ASP A 76 -7.84 8.56 0.25
CA ASP A 76 -7.00 7.96 -0.78
C ASP A 76 -7.02 8.79 -2.07
N ASP A 77 -8.22 9.18 -2.55
CA ASP A 77 -8.40 10.01 -3.74
C ASP A 77 -7.65 11.34 -3.65
N TYR A 78 -7.73 12.00 -2.49
CA TYR A 78 -7.00 13.24 -2.25
C TYR A 78 -5.49 13.03 -2.37
N VAL A 79 -4.96 11.95 -1.78
CA VAL A 79 -3.52 11.67 -1.81
C VAL A 79 -3.07 11.26 -3.21
N MET A 80 -3.86 10.46 -3.94
CA MET A 80 -3.57 10.09 -5.32
C MET A 80 -3.54 11.30 -6.25
N ASP A 81 -4.51 12.23 -6.11
CA ASP A 81 -4.52 13.50 -6.85
C ASP A 81 -3.27 14.34 -6.57
N LYS A 82 -2.93 14.54 -5.30
CA LYS A 82 -1.74 15.33 -4.92
C LYS A 82 -0.43 14.70 -5.36
N LEU A 83 -0.40 13.38 -5.52
CA LEU A 83 0.75 12.64 -6.04
C LEU A 83 0.72 12.48 -7.57
N LYS A 84 -0.32 12.99 -8.25
CA LYS A 84 -0.55 12.86 -9.69
C LYS A 84 -0.62 11.40 -10.16
N LEU A 85 -1.20 10.54 -9.33
CA LEU A 85 -1.36 9.10 -9.62
C LEU A 85 -2.76 8.76 -10.14
N THR A 86 -3.70 9.71 -10.12
CA THR A 86 -5.06 9.52 -10.60
C THR A 86 -5.07 9.07 -12.06
N GLY A 87 -5.78 7.97 -12.34
CA GLY A 87 -5.90 7.41 -13.69
C GLY A 87 -4.72 6.53 -14.14
N LEU A 88 -3.64 6.45 -13.36
CA LEU A 88 -2.57 5.48 -13.62
C LEU A 88 -3.00 4.09 -13.14
N ILE A 89 -2.71 3.07 -13.95
CA ILE A 89 -2.98 1.66 -13.65
C ILE A 89 -1.80 0.80 -14.10
N GLY A 90 -1.73 -0.43 -13.61
CA GLY A 90 -0.72 -1.41 -13.98
C GLY A 90 0.70 -0.93 -13.68
N ARG A 91 1.59 -1.19 -14.66
CA ARG A 91 2.98 -0.73 -14.63
C ARG A 91 3.10 0.79 -14.55
N ALA A 92 2.22 1.54 -15.20
CA ALA A 92 2.28 3.01 -15.16
C ALA A 92 2.08 3.54 -13.73
N LEU A 93 1.23 2.91 -12.93
CA LEU A 93 1.06 3.24 -11.53
C LEU A 93 2.25 2.77 -10.68
N THR A 94 2.63 1.50 -10.82
CA THR A 94 3.61 0.86 -9.91
C THR A 94 5.05 1.28 -10.15
N GLU A 95 5.38 1.79 -11.35
CA GLU A 95 6.70 2.32 -11.70
C GLU A 95 6.81 3.85 -11.49
N ASP A 96 5.70 4.55 -11.24
CA ASP A 96 5.74 5.99 -10.98
C ASP A 96 6.54 6.29 -9.69
N PRO A 97 7.52 7.21 -9.73
CA PRO A 97 8.33 7.55 -8.55
C PRO A 97 7.53 8.07 -7.34
N ASN A 98 6.30 8.54 -7.55
CA ASN A 98 5.40 9.00 -6.50
C ASN A 98 4.58 7.88 -5.85
N PHE A 99 4.44 6.72 -6.49
CA PHE A 99 3.67 5.60 -5.96
C PHE A 99 4.18 5.14 -4.59
N LYS A 100 5.50 5.16 -4.36
CA LYS A 100 6.10 4.86 -3.05
C LYS A 100 5.57 5.74 -1.91
N TYR A 101 5.17 6.98 -2.19
CA TYR A 101 4.59 7.86 -1.16
C TYR A 101 3.14 7.53 -0.87
N PHE A 102 2.39 7.07 -1.87
CA PHE A 102 1.04 6.53 -1.67
C PHE A 102 1.10 5.21 -0.87
N GLN A 103 2.01 4.32 -1.23
CA GLN A 103 2.26 3.09 -0.47
C GLN A 103 2.61 3.40 0.99
N LYS A 104 3.52 4.36 1.22
CA LYS A 104 3.85 4.83 2.57
C LYS A 104 2.63 5.40 3.30
N PHE A 105 1.81 6.21 2.62
CA PHE A 105 0.59 6.77 3.19
C PHE A 105 -0.37 5.69 3.70
N LYS A 106 -0.61 4.63 2.92
CA LYS A 106 -1.45 3.49 3.32
C LYS A 106 -0.82 2.72 4.48
N VAL A 107 0.43 2.27 4.32
CA VAL A 107 1.14 1.43 5.30
C VAL A 107 1.28 2.14 6.65
N ASP A 108 1.81 3.37 6.68
CA ASP A 108 1.98 4.12 7.93
C ASP A 108 0.62 4.48 8.55
N GLY A 109 -0.40 4.73 7.72
CA GLY A 109 -1.77 4.98 8.16
C GLY A 109 -2.36 3.80 8.92
N TRP A 110 -2.25 2.60 8.36
CA TRP A 110 -2.71 1.37 9.01
C TRP A 110 -1.91 1.03 10.26
N LEU A 111 -0.58 1.18 10.22
CA LEU A 111 0.28 0.97 11.39
C LEU A 111 -0.07 1.93 12.53
N LYS A 112 -0.34 3.21 12.22
CA LYS A 112 -0.73 4.21 13.22
C LYS A 112 -2.08 3.87 13.87
N LYS A 113 -3.02 3.33 13.09
CA LYS A 113 -4.35 2.95 13.57
C LYS A 113 -4.36 1.60 14.30
N GLY A 114 -3.28 0.82 14.22
CA GLY A 114 -3.27 -0.57 14.70
C GLY A 114 -4.27 -1.44 13.94
N ALA A 115 -4.43 -1.19 12.64
CA ALA A 115 -5.35 -1.95 11.80
C ALA A 115 -4.94 -3.44 11.75
N SER A 116 -5.88 -4.33 11.46
CA SER A 116 -5.54 -5.70 11.13
C SER A 116 -5.13 -5.79 9.66
N THR A 117 -4.44 -6.88 9.33
CA THR A 117 -4.15 -7.27 7.94
C THR A 117 -5.44 -7.44 7.13
N THR A 118 -6.53 -7.94 7.73
CA THR A 118 -7.83 -8.01 7.05
C THR A 118 -8.42 -6.65 6.74
N THR A 119 -8.33 -5.68 7.65
CA THR A 119 -8.72 -4.30 7.33
C THR A 119 -7.93 -3.72 6.16
N ALA A 120 -6.61 -3.96 6.11
CA ALA A 120 -5.79 -3.51 5.00
C ALA A 120 -6.13 -4.21 3.67
N TRP A 121 -6.48 -5.50 3.72
CA TRP A 121 -6.93 -6.28 2.57
C TRP A 121 -8.25 -5.74 2.00
N ASP A 122 -9.21 -5.47 2.88
CA ASP A 122 -10.51 -4.90 2.55
C ASP A 122 -10.37 -3.50 1.94
N ASP A 123 -9.57 -2.64 2.58
CA ASP A 123 -9.29 -1.27 2.13
C ASP A 123 -8.67 -1.22 0.73
N LEU A 124 -8.00 -2.29 0.29
CA LEU A 124 -7.41 -2.41 -1.05
C LEU A 124 -8.34 -3.10 -2.06
N GLY A 125 -9.54 -3.50 -1.64
CA GLY A 125 -10.53 -4.14 -2.51
C GLY A 125 -10.15 -5.56 -2.94
N LEU A 126 -9.30 -6.26 -2.17
CA LEU A 126 -8.75 -7.56 -2.58
C LEU A 126 -9.70 -8.75 -2.38
N ASN A 127 -10.82 -8.55 -1.69
CA ASN A 127 -11.78 -9.60 -1.31
C ASN A 127 -12.38 -10.43 -2.44
N SER A 128 -12.56 -9.82 -3.61
CA SER A 128 -13.23 -10.47 -4.75
C SER A 128 -12.24 -11.08 -5.74
N ILE A 129 -10.94 -11.06 -5.43
CA ILE A 129 -9.90 -11.49 -6.36
C ILE A 129 -9.46 -12.92 -6.01
N ALA A 130 -9.51 -13.80 -7.00
CA ALA A 130 -9.06 -15.17 -6.83
C ALA A 130 -7.56 -15.25 -6.51
N LEU A 131 -7.16 -16.27 -5.75
CA LEU A 131 -5.77 -16.46 -5.29
C LEU A 131 -4.71 -16.34 -6.41
N GLY A 132 -4.97 -16.91 -7.59
CA GLY A 132 -4.04 -16.87 -8.73
C GLY A 132 -3.92 -15.50 -9.42
N GLU A 133 -4.87 -14.59 -9.16
CA GLU A 133 -4.92 -13.26 -9.76
C GLU A 133 -4.51 -12.16 -8.78
N VAL A 134 -4.71 -12.38 -7.47
CA VAL A 134 -4.48 -11.34 -6.46
C VAL A 134 -3.03 -10.86 -6.43
N THR A 135 -2.09 -11.75 -6.72
CA THR A 135 -0.65 -11.45 -6.76
C THR A 135 -0.24 -10.56 -7.93
N LYS A 136 -1.11 -10.40 -8.93
CA LYS A 136 -0.87 -9.60 -10.14
C LYS A 136 -1.45 -8.19 -10.07
N VAL A 137 -2.30 -7.90 -9.08
CA VAL A 137 -2.96 -6.60 -8.93
C VAL A 137 -1.99 -5.60 -8.31
N ASP A 138 -1.96 -4.37 -8.83
CA ASP A 138 -1.00 -3.34 -8.42
C ASP A 138 -1.00 -3.04 -6.92
N THR A 139 -2.21 -3.04 -6.32
CA THR A 139 -2.42 -2.76 -4.90
C THR A 139 -1.91 -3.87 -3.98
N PHE A 140 -1.71 -5.10 -4.50
CA PHE A 140 -1.19 -6.22 -3.72
C PHE A 140 0.19 -5.93 -3.14
N ARG A 141 1.03 -5.18 -3.87
CA ARG A 141 2.35 -4.76 -3.38
C ARG A 141 2.26 -3.89 -2.13
N ILE A 142 1.19 -3.10 -1.98
CA ILE A 142 0.94 -2.30 -0.77
C ILE A 142 0.63 -3.23 0.41
N TYR A 143 -0.20 -4.26 0.18
CA TYR A 143 -0.52 -5.27 1.20
C TYR A 143 0.72 -6.04 1.67
N GLN A 144 1.56 -6.51 0.75
CA GLN A 144 2.81 -7.18 1.08
C GLN A 144 3.74 -6.31 1.92
N GLN A 145 3.86 -5.03 1.58
CA GLN A 145 4.65 -4.08 2.35
C GLN A 145 4.08 -3.86 3.75
N TYR A 146 2.75 -3.81 3.88
CA TYR A 146 2.11 -3.68 5.19
C TYR A 146 2.40 -4.87 6.09
N ILE A 147 2.24 -6.11 5.61
CA ILE A 147 2.60 -7.31 6.37
C ILE A 147 4.09 -7.30 6.73
N THR A 148 4.96 -6.88 5.80
CA THR A 148 6.40 -6.79 6.04
C THR A 148 6.74 -5.85 7.19
N GLU A 149 6.18 -4.65 7.21
CA GLU A 149 6.43 -3.67 8.28
C GLU A 149 5.75 -4.06 9.60
N LEU A 150 4.55 -4.63 9.54
CA LEU A 150 3.85 -5.12 10.72
C LEU A 150 4.59 -6.30 11.35
N ASN A 151 5.14 -7.20 10.54
CA ASN A 151 5.93 -8.34 10.98
C ASN A 151 7.19 -7.91 11.76
N LYS A 152 7.92 -6.91 11.25
CA LYS A 152 9.07 -6.33 11.96
C LYS A 152 8.66 -5.75 13.31
N LYS A 153 7.49 -5.09 13.37
CA LYS A 153 6.97 -4.56 14.64
C LYS A 153 6.49 -5.65 15.59
N ALA A 154 6.01 -6.78 15.07
CA ALA A 154 5.49 -7.88 15.86
C ALA A 154 6.53 -8.48 16.81
N GLU A 155 7.82 -8.34 16.54
CA GLU A 155 8.92 -8.68 17.46
C GLU A 155 8.80 -7.97 18.82
N ASN A 156 8.17 -6.79 18.85
CA ASN A 156 7.96 -6.00 20.06
C ASN A 156 6.49 -6.02 20.54
N ILE A 157 5.65 -6.86 19.94
CA ILE A 157 4.25 -7.00 20.30
C ILE A 157 4.09 -8.34 21.04
N PRO A 158 3.45 -8.37 22.23
CA PRO A 158 3.08 -9.60 22.90
C PRO A 158 2.34 -10.57 21.95
N TRP A 159 2.74 -11.84 22.00
CA TRP A 159 2.27 -12.87 21.05
C TRP A 159 0.75 -13.09 21.10
N ASP A 160 0.13 -12.88 22.27
CA ASP A 160 -1.32 -12.97 22.49
C ASP A 160 -2.12 -11.94 21.69
N ARG A 161 -1.46 -10.90 21.16
CA ARG A 161 -2.07 -9.89 20.29
C ARG A 161 -1.83 -10.15 18.80
N TRP A 162 -1.03 -11.14 18.43
CA TRP A 162 -0.71 -11.37 17.02
C TRP A 162 -1.93 -11.80 16.21
N SER A 163 -2.78 -12.68 16.74
CA SER A 163 -4.01 -13.11 16.04
C SER A 163 -4.97 -11.97 15.74
N ASN A 164 -5.06 -10.94 16.59
CA ASN A 164 -5.88 -9.75 16.34
C ASN A 164 -5.38 -8.93 15.14
N LEU A 165 -4.09 -9.04 14.81
CA LEU A 165 -3.44 -8.29 13.73
C LEU A 165 -3.31 -9.11 12.44
N PHE A 166 -2.95 -10.38 12.55
CA PHE A 166 -2.65 -11.27 11.42
C PHE A 166 -3.76 -12.28 11.15
N GLY A 167 -4.59 -12.62 12.13
CA GLY A 167 -5.70 -13.56 11.99
C GLY A 167 -6.85 -12.99 11.16
N GLY A 168 -7.93 -13.76 11.07
CA GLY A 168 -9.12 -13.39 10.31
C GLY A 168 -8.91 -13.36 8.78
N GLY A 169 -9.97 -12.95 8.09
CA GLY A 169 -9.98 -12.86 6.62
C GLY A 169 -10.55 -14.08 5.92
N SER A 170 -10.48 -14.09 4.58
CA SER A 170 -10.90 -15.23 3.73
C SER A 170 -9.86 -16.35 3.69
N GLU A 171 -10.21 -17.54 3.19
CA GLU A 171 -9.19 -18.61 2.97
C GLU A 171 -8.07 -18.14 2.02
N THR A 172 -8.41 -17.35 0.99
CA THR A 172 -7.44 -16.78 0.05
C THR A 172 -6.48 -15.82 0.74
N GLU A 173 -7.01 -14.89 1.53
CA GLU A 173 -6.19 -13.92 2.26
C GLU A 173 -5.29 -14.62 3.29
N LEU A 174 -5.83 -15.59 4.04
CA LEU A 174 -5.09 -16.37 5.02
C LEU A 174 -3.92 -17.15 4.38
N ALA A 175 -4.16 -17.82 3.26
CA ALA A 175 -3.11 -18.52 2.54
C ALA A 175 -2.00 -17.57 2.08
N ILE A 176 -2.37 -16.39 1.57
CA ILE A 176 -1.42 -15.34 1.19
C ILE A 176 -0.62 -14.82 2.38
N LYS A 177 -1.25 -14.59 3.53
CA LYS A 177 -0.56 -14.14 4.76
C LYS A 177 0.53 -15.11 5.15
N VAL A 178 0.20 -16.42 5.19
CA VAL A 178 1.18 -17.47 5.50
C VAL A 178 2.33 -17.45 4.48
N SER A 179 2.04 -17.40 3.18
CA SER A 179 3.08 -17.31 2.14
C SER A 179 3.99 -16.08 2.28
N ILE A 180 3.44 -14.92 2.63
CA ILE A 180 4.23 -13.69 2.84
C ILE A 180 5.09 -13.84 4.10
N LEU A 181 4.52 -14.28 5.22
CA LEU A 181 5.25 -14.48 6.47
C LEU A 181 6.37 -15.51 6.31
N ALA A 182 6.12 -16.60 5.60
CA ALA A 182 7.10 -17.62 5.26
C ALA A 182 8.27 -17.00 4.48
N LYS A 183 7.98 -16.22 3.43
CA LYS A 183 9.00 -15.50 2.64
C LYS A 183 9.80 -14.48 3.48
N LEU A 184 9.22 -13.97 4.56
CA LEU A 184 9.90 -13.10 5.53
C LEU A 184 10.70 -13.87 6.58
N GLY A 185 10.79 -15.20 6.46
CA GLY A 185 11.57 -16.08 7.34
C GLY A 185 10.80 -16.67 8.51
N ARG A 186 9.48 -16.43 8.64
CA ARG A 186 8.66 -17.10 9.65
C ARG A 186 8.25 -18.47 9.17
N THR A 187 9.08 -19.46 9.46
CA THR A 187 8.83 -20.88 9.12
C THR A 187 8.43 -21.74 10.31
N ASP A 188 8.54 -21.22 11.53
CA ASP A 188 8.08 -21.89 12.74
C ASP A 188 6.54 -21.97 12.76
N SER A 189 6.02 -23.18 12.91
CA SER A 189 4.59 -23.45 12.82
C SER A 189 3.81 -22.97 14.04
N ILE A 190 4.44 -22.84 15.21
CA ILE A 190 3.80 -22.28 16.41
C ILE A 190 3.60 -20.78 16.23
N ASP A 191 4.63 -20.05 15.79
CA ASP A 191 4.54 -18.63 15.46
C ASP A 191 3.43 -18.36 14.44
N LEU A 192 3.44 -19.11 13.33
CA LEU A 192 2.41 -18.98 12.31
C LEU A 192 1.01 -19.28 12.85
N GLN A 193 0.86 -20.31 13.69
CA GLN A 193 -0.42 -20.61 14.34
C GLN A 193 -0.88 -19.48 15.27
N LEU A 194 0.02 -18.85 16.02
CA LEU A 194 -0.31 -17.69 16.88
C LEU A 194 -0.68 -16.46 16.06
N MET A 195 -0.13 -16.31 14.86
CA MET A 195 -0.41 -15.18 13.97
C MET A 195 -1.70 -15.36 13.17
N VAL A 196 -1.87 -16.48 12.47
CA VAL A 196 -2.97 -16.68 11.50
C VAL A 196 -4.02 -17.69 11.94
N GLU A 197 -3.89 -18.22 13.16
CA GLU A 197 -4.72 -19.28 13.74
C GLU A 197 -4.62 -20.62 12.98
N SER A 198 -5.15 -21.70 13.55
CA SER A 198 -5.18 -23.01 12.87
C SER A 198 -5.87 -22.95 11.51
N ARG A 199 -6.87 -22.07 11.37
CA ARG A 199 -7.60 -21.85 10.12
C ARG A 199 -6.68 -21.30 9.02
N GLY A 200 -5.75 -20.41 9.36
CA GLY A 200 -4.79 -19.88 8.39
C GLY A 200 -3.85 -20.94 7.84
N MET A 201 -3.36 -21.81 8.73
CA MET A 201 -2.49 -22.94 8.37
C MET A 201 -3.22 -23.93 7.46
N ILE A 202 -4.49 -24.26 7.78
CA ILE A 202 -5.32 -25.13 6.95
C ILE A 202 -5.57 -24.52 5.57
N ALA A 203 -5.90 -23.22 5.50
CA ALA A 203 -6.13 -22.52 4.23
C ALA A 203 -4.88 -22.53 3.35
N PHE A 204 -3.71 -22.29 3.93
CA PHE A 204 -2.42 -22.40 3.24
C PHE A 204 -2.17 -23.80 2.70
N LEU A 205 -2.32 -24.85 3.51
CA LEU A 205 -2.13 -26.24 3.05
C LEU A 205 -3.07 -26.61 1.91
N LYS A 206 -4.35 -26.21 1.99
CA LYS A 206 -5.33 -26.41 0.91
C LYS A 206 -4.89 -25.70 -0.37
N ALA A 207 -4.43 -24.45 -0.25
CA ALA A 207 -4.02 -23.65 -1.38
C ALA A 207 -2.76 -24.21 -2.06
N VAL A 208 -1.73 -24.59 -1.31
CA VAL A 208 -0.52 -25.24 -1.84
C VAL A 208 -0.86 -26.56 -2.51
N LYS A 209 -1.70 -27.40 -1.89
CA LYS A 209 -2.15 -28.67 -2.50
C LYS A 209 -2.88 -28.45 -3.84
N LYS A 210 -3.67 -27.38 -3.96
CA LYS A 210 -4.46 -27.09 -5.16
C LYS A 210 -3.66 -26.41 -6.26
N HIS A 211 -2.73 -25.52 -5.90
CA HIS A 211 -2.06 -24.62 -6.84
C HIS A 211 -0.55 -24.91 -7.00
N GLY A 212 0.02 -25.82 -6.22
CA GLY A 212 1.44 -26.15 -6.19
C GLY A 212 2.27 -25.13 -5.40
N LYS A 213 2.20 -23.87 -5.80
CA LYS A 213 2.87 -22.74 -5.12
C LYS A 213 1.99 -21.50 -5.12
N ILE A 214 2.18 -20.63 -4.13
CA ILE A 214 1.46 -19.35 -4.02
C ILE A 214 2.42 -18.19 -4.33
N LEU A 215 3.52 -18.06 -3.59
CA LEU A 215 4.54 -17.02 -3.78
C LEU A 215 5.95 -17.57 -3.97
N ASP A 216 6.39 -18.50 -3.13
CA ASP A 216 7.75 -19.08 -3.17
C ASP A 216 7.71 -20.56 -2.79
N GLU A 217 7.81 -21.43 -3.79
CA GLU A 217 7.66 -22.88 -3.64
C GLU A 217 8.65 -23.48 -2.62
N ARG A 218 9.89 -23.02 -2.61
CA ARG A 218 10.92 -23.60 -1.73
C ARG A 218 10.58 -23.33 -0.27
N VAL A 219 10.28 -22.09 0.05
CA VAL A 219 9.98 -21.66 1.42
C VAL A 219 8.63 -22.22 1.89
N GLU A 220 7.66 -22.28 0.98
CA GLU A 220 6.34 -22.85 1.28
C GLU A 220 6.42 -24.34 1.61
N MET A 221 7.27 -25.10 0.93
CA MET A 221 7.46 -26.53 1.24
C MET A 221 8.09 -26.78 2.61
N ASP A 222 8.94 -25.88 3.10
CA ASP A 222 9.50 -25.97 4.45
C ASP A 222 8.41 -25.73 5.50
N VAL A 223 7.52 -24.76 5.27
CA VAL A 223 6.34 -24.53 6.11
C VAL A 223 5.39 -25.73 6.07
N VAL A 224 5.09 -26.29 4.90
CA VAL A 224 4.25 -27.50 4.79
C VAL A 224 4.78 -28.63 5.66
N LYS A 225 6.10 -28.92 5.61
CA LYS A 225 6.72 -29.96 6.45
C LYS A 225 6.59 -29.63 7.94
N ALA A 226 6.85 -28.38 8.33
CA ALA A 226 6.75 -27.94 9.72
C ALA A 226 5.33 -28.07 10.29
N ILE A 227 4.30 -27.86 9.47
CA ILE A 227 2.90 -28.01 9.89
C ILE A 227 2.52 -29.49 10.00
N VAL A 228 2.88 -30.29 9.01
CA VAL A 228 2.51 -31.72 8.97
C VAL A 228 3.15 -32.49 10.14
N ASN A 229 4.38 -32.15 10.52
CA ASN A 229 5.08 -32.81 11.63
C ASN A 229 4.50 -32.50 13.03
N LEU A 230 3.57 -31.54 13.15
CA LEU A 230 2.87 -31.25 14.41
C LEU A 230 1.55 -32.03 14.58
N GLN A 231 1.07 -32.70 13.53
CA GLN A 231 -0.19 -33.47 13.52
C GLN A 231 0.06 -34.95 13.84
#